data_AF-E2NLM2-F1
#
_entry.id   AF-E2NLM2-F1
#
_cell.length_a   1.000
_cell.length_b   1.000
_cell.length_c   1.000
_cell.angle_alpha   90.00
_cell.angle_beta   90.00
_cell.angle_gamma   90.00
#
_symmetry.space_group_name_H-M   'P 1'
#
loop_
_entity.id
_entity.type
_entity.pdbx_description
1 polymer ?
#
loop_
_entity_poly.entity_id
_entity_poly.type
_entity_poly.pdbx_seq_one_letter_code
_entity_poly.pdbx_strand_id
1 'polypeptide(L)'
;EEYQDTIFIVVNARGGTSLERFMKNDSTGYYESTISRIKQALKKYPDLELGAIIWHQGESNRDYYKDYIVHLRTLIKDYRADLNLPDLPFIAGEMGRWNPTYTNIVKQIAMIPDSIDKAYLISSEGLGNIDEFHFDSNSQEILGNRYAEKYIEISTK
;
A
#
# COMPACT_ATOMS: atom_id res chain seq x y z
N GLU A 1 18.79 18.14 -11.79
CA GLU A 1 19.31 18.22 -10.41
C GLU A 1 19.70 16.81 -9.99
N GLU A 2 20.86 16.61 -9.37
CA GLU A 2 21.19 15.33 -8.75
C GLU A 2 20.36 15.21 -7.47
N TYR A 3 19.43 14.26 -7.43
CA TYR A 3 18.74 13.90 -6.19
C TYR A 3 19.78 13.38 -5.20
N GLN A 4 20.05 14.12 -4.13
CA GLN A 4 21.08 13.77 -3.15
C GLN A 4 20.60 12.75 -2.10
N ASP A 5 19.29 12.55 -1.97
CA ASP A 5 18.73 11.65 -0.97
C ASP A 5 18.75 10.19 -1.44
N THR A 6 19.04 9.28 -0.51
CA THR A 6 18.98 7.84 -0.75
C THR A 6 17.60 7.31 -0.38
N ILE A 7 16.90 6.70 -1.34
CA ILE A 7 15.59 6.07 -1.11
C ILE A 7 15.78 4.62 -0.65
N PHE A 8 15.15 4.27 0.48
CA PHE A 8 15.06 2.90 0.98
C PHE A 8 13.67 2.31 0.75
N ILE A 9 13.63 1.12 0.13
CA ILE A 9 12.38 0.37 -0.05
C ILE A 9 12.40 -0.84 0.89
N VAL A 10 11.43 -0.91 1.81
CA VAL A 10 11.24 -2.05 2.71
C VAL A 10 10.11 -2.92 2.19
N VAL A 11 10.46 -4.00 1.48
CA VAL A 11 9.48 -4.86 0.78
C VAL A 11 8.92 -5.94 1.70
N ASN A 12 7.59 -6.03 1.78
CA ASN A 12 6.87 -7.06 2.55
C ASN A 12 5.70 -7.70 1.76
N ALA A 13 5.62 -7.47 0.45
CA ALA A 13 4.55 -8.01 -0.39
C ALA A 13 4.58 -9.55 -0.43
N ARG A 14 3.39 -10.17 -0.47
CA ARG A 14 3.20 -11.62 -0.54
C ARG A 14 2.07 -11.95 -1.52
N GLY A 15 2.38 -12.67 -2.60
CA GLY A 15 1.40 -13.05 -3.62
C GLY A 15 0.25 -13.89 -3.05
N GLY A 16 -0.95 -13.73 -3.60
CA GLY A 16 -2.14 -14.51 -3.22
C GLY A 16 -2.64 -14.29 -1.79
N THR A 17 -2.14 -13.28 -1.08
CA THR A 17 -2.40 -13.09 0.35
C THR A 17 -3.54 -12.10 0.59
N SER A 18 -4.51 -12.49 1.42
CA SER A 18 -5.59 -11.59 1.84
C SER A 18 -5.11 -10.60 2.91
N LEU A 19 -5.78 -9.46 3.01
CA LEU A 19 -5.46 -8.37 3.92
C LEU A 19 -5.32 -8.83 5.38
N GLU A 20 -6.15 -9.77 5.81
CA GLU A 20 -6.21 -10.29 7.18
C GLU A 20 -4.88 -10.89 7.62
N ARG A 21 -4.10 -11.44 6.69
CA ARG A 21 -2.76 -11.99 6.98
C ARG A 21 -1.72 -10.93 7.29
N PHE A 22 -1.99 -9.68 6.93
CA PHE A 22 -1.13 -8.56 7.28
C PHE A 22 -1.55 -7.88 8.59
N MET A 23 -2.65 -8.31 9.23
CA MET A 23 -3.12 -7.70 10.47
C MET A 23 -2.24 -8.08 11.66
N LYS A 24 -2.17 -7.17 12.63
CA LYS A 24 -1.42 -7.35 13.86
C LYS A 24 -1.89 -8.60 14.63
N ASN A 25 -0.93 -9.38 15.13
CA ASN A 25 -1.15 -10.66 15.81
C ASN A 25 -1.78 -11.77 14.94
N ASP A 26 -1.87 -11.62 13.61
CA ASP A 26 -2.20 -12.76 12.74
C ASP A 26 -1.09 -13.82 12.82
N SER A 27 -1.47 -15.09 12.70
CA SER A 27 -0.55 -16.23 12.89
C SER A 27 0.57 -16.30 11.86
N THR A 28 0.47 -15.60 10.73
CA THR A 28 1.56 -15.53 9.74
C THR A 28 2.74 -14.67 10.19
N GLY A 29 2.54 -13.74 11.13
CA GLY A 29 3.58 -12.85 11.63
C GLY A 29 4.06 -11.79 10.61
N TYR A 30 3.30 -11.54 9.54
CA TYR A 30 3.71 -10.59 8.49
C TYR A 30 3.73 -9.15 8.99
N TYR A 31 2.79 -8.77 9.85
CA TYR A 31 2.76 -7.47 10.50
C TYR A 31 4.03 -7.23 11.33
N GLU A 32 4.34 -8.16 12.24
CA GLU A 32 5.46 -8.06 13.17
C GLU A 32 6.79 -8.07 12.43
N SER A 33 6.89 -8.88 11.37
CA SER A 33 8.06 -8.91 10.49
C SER A 33 8.26 -7.58 9.76
N THR A 34 7.17 -6.94 9.31
CA THR A 34 7.20 -5.62 8.67
C THR A 34 7.70 -4.55 9.62
N ILE A 35 7.11 -4.46 10.82
CA ILE A 35 7.54 -3.53 11.88
C ILE A 35 9.01 -3.77 12.26
N SER A 36 9.42 -5.03 12.41
CA SER A 36 10.80 -5.38 12.75
C SER A 36 11.80 -4.91 11.69
N ARG A 37 11.52 -5.14 10.40
CA ARG A 37 12.39 -4.69 9.29
C ARG A 37 12.51 -3.18 9.25
N ILE A 38 11.40 -2.47 9.43
CA ILE A 38 11.39 -1.00 9.49
C ILE A 38 12.25 -0.50 10.65
N LYS A 39 12.04 -1.02 11.86
CA LYS A 39 12.82 -0.63 13.06
C LYS A 39 14.30 -0.93 12.92
N GLN A 40 14.67 -2.03 12.26
CA GLN A 40 16.06 -2.35 11.96
C GLN A 40 16.70 -1.36 10.99
N ALA A 41 15.97 -0.93 9.95
CA ALA A 41 16.45 0.08 9.01
C ALA A 41 16.68 1.43 9.69
N LEU A 42 15.70 1.90 10.48
CA LEU A 42 15.81 3.15 11.26
C LEU A 42 16.94 3.11 12.29
N LYS A 43 17.19 1.95 12.92
CA LYS A 43 18.33 1.79 13.83
C LYS A 43 19.67 1.83 13.11
N LYS A 44 19.74 1.28 11.89
CA LYS A 44 20.97 1.21 11.11
C LYS A 44 21.34 2.56 10.50
N TYR A 45 20.34 3.36 10.12
CA TYR A 45 20.51 4.66 9.46
C TYR A 45 19.77 5.72 10.28
N PRO A 46 20.45 6.41 11.21
CA PRO A 46 19.81 7.37 12.12
C PRO A 46 19.12 8.56 11.42
N ASP A 47 19.59 8.91 10.22
CA ASP A 47 19.02 10.00 9.41
C ASP A 47 17.91 9.51 8.45
N LEU A 48 17.56 8.22 8.49
CA LEU A 48 16.49 7.67 7.65
C LEU A 48 15.12 8.07 8.20
N GLU A 49 14.32 8.70 7.35
CA GLU A 49 12.92 9.03 7.65
C GLU A 49 11.96 8.10 6.89
N LEU A 50 10.83 7.77 7.53
CA LEU A 50 9.77 7.01 6.86
C LEU A 50 8.89 7.95 6.04
N GLY A 51 9.01 7.86 4.71
CA GLY A 51 8.26 8.70 3.79
C GLY A 51 6.78 8.34 3.67
N ALA A 52 6.47 7.09 3.30
CA ALA A 52 5.09 6.65 3.07
C ALA A 52 4.95 5.12 3.14
N ILE A 53 3.73 4.65 3.37
CA ILE A 53 3.33 3.27 3.12
C ILE A 53 2.77 3.17 1.70
N ILE A 54 3.38 2.32 0.88
CA ILE A 54 2.89 1.97 -0.46
C ILE A 54 2.12 0.65 -0.38
N TRP A 55 0.87 0.66 -0.84
CA TRP A 55 -0.03 -0.48 -0.75
C TRP A 55 -0.68 -0.81 -2.09
N HIS A 56 -0.62 -2.08 -2.47
CA HIS A 56 -1.30 -2.59 -3.64
C HIS A 56 -1.77 -4.01 -3.35
N GLN A 57 -3.06 -4.16 -3.03
CA GLN A 57 -3.65 -5.42 -2.65
C GLN A 57 -5.18 -5.30 -2.74
N GLY A 58 -5.84 -6.40 -3.10
CA GLY A 58 -7.29 -6.54 -2.99
C GLY A 58 -7.81 -7.79 -3.70
N GLU A 59 -7.02 -8.35 -4.62
CA GLU A 59 -7.30 -9.52 -5.45
C GLU A 59 -7.83 -10.69 -4.61
N SER A 60 -7.15 -10.99 -3.49
CA SER A 60 -7.50 -12.10 -2.59
C SER A 60 -8.67 -11.79 -1.65
N ASN A 61 -9.15 -10.55 -1.59
CA ASN A 61 -10.33 -10.15 -0.81
C ASN A 61 -11.59 -9.98 -1.67
N ARG A 62 -11.51 -10.22 -2.99
CA ARG A 62 -12.64 -10.05 -3.93
C ARG A 62 -13.93 -10.75 -3.50
N ASP A 63 -13.82 -11.95 -2.92
CA ASP A 63 -14.97 -12.76 -2.48
C ASP A 63 -15.41 -12.44 -1.04
N TYR A 64 -14.54 -11.81 -0.25
CA TYR A 64 -14.74 -11.47 1.17
C TYR A 64 -14.48 -9.97 1.43
N TYR A 65 -15.09 -9.13 0.61
CA TYR A 65 -14.79 -7.69 0.54
C TYR A 65 -15.45 -6.86 1.66
N LYS A 66 -16.49 -7.37 2.34
CA LYS A 66 -17.40 -6.55 3.18
C LYS A 66 -16.67 -5.78 4.29
N ASP A 67 -15.67 -6.40 4.90
CA ASP A 67 -14.92 -5.80 6.01
C ASP A 67 -13.57 -5.21 5.57
N TYR A 68 -13.29 -5.19 4.26
CA TYR A 68 -11.99 -4.80 3.71
C TYR A 68 -11.56 -3.41 4.20
N ILE A 69 -12.42 -2.39 4.05
CA ILE A 69 -12.06 -1.02 4.44
C ILE A 69 -11.88 -0.88 5.96
N VAL A 70 -12.63 -1.65 6.75
CA VAL A 70 -12.53 -1.66 8.23
C VAL A 70 -11.21 -2.30 8.66
N HIS A 71 -10.85 -3.44 8.06
CA HIS A 71 -9.58 -4.12 8.30
C HIS A 71 -8.40 -3.27 7.85
N LEU A 72 -8.49 -2.62 6.69
CA LEU A 72 -7.41 -1.80 6.16
C LEU A 72 -7.18 -0.58 7.04
N ARG A 73 -8.25 0.11 7.45
CA ARG A 73 -8.16 1.23 8.40
C ARG A 73 -7.52 0.80 9.72
N THR A 74 -7.87 -0.38 10.24
CA THR A 74 -7.26 -0.94 11.46
C THR A 74 -5.76 -1.18 11.25
N LEU A 75 -5.39 -1.83 10.15
CA LEU A 75 -3.99 -2.10 9.81
C LEU A 75 -3.15 -0.81 9.74
N ILE A 76 -3.66 0.22 9.06
CA ILE A 76 -2.93 1.50 8.92
C ILE A 76 -2.84 2.23 10.26
N LYS A 77 -3.91 2.20 11.07
CA LYS A 77 -3.87 2.74 12.43
C LYS A 77 -2.82 2.05 13.29
N ASP A 78 -2.74 0.72 13.23
CA ASP A 78 -1.77 -0.06 14.00
C ASP A 78 -0.34 0.24 13.54
N TYR A 79 -0.08 0.29 12.23
CA TYR A 79 1.24 0.67 11.72
C TYR A 79 1.66 2.06 12.22
N ARG A 80 0.79 3.05 12.10
CA ARG A 80 1.05 4.43 12.57
C ARG A 80 1.33 4.48 14.06
N ALA A 81 0.58 3.73 14.87
CA ALA A 81 0.80 3.66 16.30
C ALA A 81 2.15 3.00 16.65
N ASP A 82 2.46 1.84 16.08
CA ASP A 82 3.68 1.08 16.41
C ASP A 82 4.97 1.71 15.88
N LEU A 83 4.85 2.61 14.90
CA LEU A 83 5.92 3.43 14.34
C LEU A 83 5.98 4.84 14.94
N ASN A 84 5.04 5.22 15.80
CA ASN A 84 4.90 6.58 16.37
C ASN A 84 4.80 7.68 15.30
N LEU A 85 4.08 7.42 14.21
CA LEU A 85 3.89 8.36 13.09
C LEU A 85 2.40 8.46 12.75
N PRO A 86 1.61 9.25 13.51
CA PRO A 86 0.15 9.33 13.34
C PRO A 86 -0.27 9.85 11.96
N ASP A 87 0.58 10.65 11.32
CA ASP A 87 0.32 11.26 10.01
C ASP A 87 1.04 10.58 8.85
N LEU A 88 1.68 9.41 9.07
CA LEU A 88 2.42 8.69 8.02
C LEU A 88 1.52 8.50 6.79
N PRO A 89 1.90 9.06 5.62
CA PRO A 89 1.11 8.92 4.42
C PRO A 89 0.90 7.46 4.01
N PHE A 90 -0.31 7.15 3.57
CA PHE A 90 -0.67 5.86 3.01
C PHE A 90 -1.12 6.06 1.56
N ILE A 91 -0.45 5.43 0.60
CA ILE A 91 -0.78 5.53 -0.81
C ILE A 91 -1.16 4.14 -1.30
N ALA A 92 -2.43 3.98 -1.68
CA ALA A 92 -2.95 2.77 -2.29
C ALA A 92 -3.08 2.92 -3.82
N GLY A 93 -3.01 1.81 -4.54
CA GLY A 93 -3.31 1.76 -5.97
C GLY A 93 -4.65 1.12 -6.24
N GLU A 94 -5.36 1.63 -7.25
CA GLU A 94 -6.54 0.95 -7.76
C GLU A 94 -6.18 -0.41 -8.36
N MET A 95 -7.13 -1.34 -8.26
CA MET A 95 -7.05 -2.66 -8.90
C MET A 95 -7.03 -2.56 -10.42
N GLY A 96 -6.55 -3.62 -11.06
CA GLY A 96 -6.72 -3.83 -12.50
C GLY A 96 -8.19 -3.76 -12.93
N ARG A 97 -8.45 -3.05 -14.03
CA ARG A 97 -9.83 -2.78 -14.51
C ARG A 97 -10.38 -3.88 -15.44
N TRP A 98 -9.58 -4.88 -15.76
CA TRP A 98 -9.91 -5.95 -16.71
C TRP A 98 -10.68 -7.13 -16.08
N ASN A 99 -10.58 -7.34 -14.76
CA ASN A 99 -11.20 -8.49 -14.11
C ASN A 99 -12.59 -8.13 -13.55
N PRO A 100 -13.69 -8.70 -14.09
CA PRO A 100 -15.05 -8.37 -13.66
C PRO A 100 -15.36 -8.84 -12.23
N THR A 101 -14.61 -9.81 -11.70
CA THR A 101 -14.80 -10.32 -10.33
C THR A 101 -14.44 -9.28 -9.27
N TYR A 102 -13.71 -8.21 -9.63
CA TYR A 102 -13.30 -7.16 -8.70
C TYR A 102 -14.38 -6.13 -8.39
N THR A 103 -15.57 -6.24 -9.00
CA THR A 103 -16.67 -5.25 -8.89
C THR A 103 -16.97 -4.79 -7.47
N ASN A 104 -16.93 -5.69 -6.48
CA ASN A 104 -17.27 -5.35 -5.10
C ASN A 104 -16.06 -4.86 -4.29
N ILE A 105 -14.88 -5.44 -4.48
CA ILE A 105 -13.67 -5.01 -3.78
C ILE A 105 -13.19 -3.62 -4.26
N VAL A 106 -13.35 -3.30 -5.55
CA VAL A 106 -13.03 -1.96 -6.07
C VAL A 106 -13.84 -0.87 -5.38
N LYS A 107 -15.11 -1.15 -5.04
CA LYS A 107 -15.93 -0.20 -4.26
C LYS A 107 -15.36 0.06 -2.87
N GLN A 108 -14.78 -0.96 -2.23
CA GLN A 108 -14.15 -0.81 -0.91
C GLN A 108 -12.83 -0.03 -1.01
N ILE A 109 -12.02 -0.33 -2.04
CA ILE A 109 -10.75 0.37 -2.30
C ILE A 109 -11.00 1.85 -2.63
N ALA A 110 -12.07 2.16 -3.38
CA ALA A 110 -12.44 3.54 -3.69
C ALA A 110 -12.77 4.38 -2.44
N MET A 111 -13.16 3.75 -1.32
CA MET A 111 -13.45 4.43 -0.06
C MET A 111 -12.21 4.80 0.75
N ILE A 112 -11.00 4.37 0.33
CA ILE A 112 -9.75 4.58 1.08
C ILE A 112 -9.52 6.05 1.45
N PRO A 113 -9.57 7.02 0.52
CA PRO A 113 -9.27 8.42 0.85
C PRO A 113 -10.26 9.04 1.85
N ASP A 114 -11.52 8.58 1.85
CA ASP A 114 -12.58 9.11 2.72
C ASP A 114 -12.62 8.39 4.08
N SER A 115 -12.05 7.19 4.17
CA SER A 115 -12.16 6.32 5.37
C SER A 115 -10.91 6.30 6.23
N ILE A 116 -9.77 6.74 5.71
CA ILE A 116 -8.46 6.67 6.37
C ILE A 116 -7.79 8.03 6.22
N ASP A 117 -7.49 8.69 7.34
CA ASP A 117 -6.78 9.98 7.33
C ASP A 117 -5.42 9.84 6.63
N LYS A 118 -5.00 10.88 5.88
CA LYS A 118 -3.73 10.89 5.13
C LYS A 118 -3.58 9.68 4.19
N ALA A 119 -4.69 9.14 3.69
CA ALA A 119 -4.71 8.09 2.69
C ALA A 119 -5.05 8.65 1.31
N TYR A 120 -4.39 8.10 0.30
CA TYR A 120 -4.53 8.51 -1.09
C TYR A 120 -4.70 7.28 -1.96
N LEU A 121 -5.39 7.45 -3.08
CA LEU A 121 -5.61 6.41 -4.08
C LEU A 121 -5.08 6.90 -5.42
N ILE A 122 -4.25 6.09 -6.07
CA ILE A 122 -3.76 6.36 -7.43
C ILE A 122 -4.51 5.51 -8.45
N SER A 123 -4.78 6.10 -9.61
CA SER A 123 -5.59 5.48 -10.65
C SER A 123 -4.87 4.33 -11.36
N SER A 124 -5.61 3.30 -11.74
CA SER A 124 -5.19 2.23 -12.66
C SER A 124 -5.72 2.42 -14.09
N GLU A 125 -6.28 3.59 -14.39
CA GLU A 125 -6.81 3.91 -15.71
C GLU A 125 -5.72 3.85 -16.79
N GLY A 126 -6.06 3.25 -17.93
CA GLY A 126 -5.16 3.07 -19.07
C GLY A 126 -4.10 1.98 -18.89
N LEU A 127 -4.13 1.22 -17.80
CA LEU A 127 -3.18 0.15 -17.53
C LEU A 127 -3.66 -1.21 -18.06
N GLY A 128 -2.71 -2.03 -18.52
CA GLY A 128 -2.89 -3.37 -19.08
C GLY A 128 -2.41 -4.49 -18.17
N ASN A 129 -2.55 -5.74 -18.64
CA ASN A 129 -2.34 -6.95 -17.86
C ASN A 129 -1.69 -8.08 -18.66
N ILE A 130 -0.97 -8.96 -17.96
CA ILE A 130 -0.38 -10.19 -18.53
C ILE A 130 -1.27 -11.41 -18.31
N ASP A 131 -2.09 -11.40 -17.25
CA ASP A 131 -3.05 -12.45 -16.93
C ASP A 131 -4.26 -11.85 -16.20
N GLU A 132 -5.12 -12.70 -15.65
CA GLU A 132 -6.33 -12.27 -14.95
C GLU A 132 -6.06 -11.40 -13.71
N PHE A 133 -4.86 -11.44 -13.12
CA PHE A 133 -4.54 -10.82 -11.83
C PHE A 133 -3.45 -9.75 -11.90
N HIS A 134 -2.53 -9.81 -12.87
CA HIS A 134 -1.29 -9.04 -12.83
C HIS A 134 -1.18 -8.01 -13.95
N PHE A 135 -0.78 -6.79 -13.58
CA PHE A 135 -0.37 -5.75 -14.52
C PHE A 135 0.83 -6.20 -15.37
N ASP A 136 0.90 -5.73 -16.62
CA ASP A 136 2.09 -5.87 -17.45
C ASP A 136 3.24 -4.94 -17.02
N SER A 137 4.45 -5.19 -17.56
CA SER A 137 5.65 -4.44 -17.18
C SER A 137 5.54 -2.93 -17.46
N ASN A 138 4.98 -2.55 -18.62
CA ASN A 138 4.78 -1.14 -18.97
C ASN A 138 3.81 -0.46 -17.99
N SER A 139 2.77 -1.18 -17.60
CA SER A 139 1.76 -0.72 -16.67
C SER A 139 2.28 -0.58 -15.25
N GLN A 140 3.17 -1.48 -14.81
CA GLN A 140 3.86 -1.38 -13.52
C GLN A 140 4.78 -0.15 -13.47
N GLU A 141 5.47 0.19 -14.57
CA GLU A 141 6.29 1.40 -14.66
C GLU A 141 5.43 2.66 -14.52
N ILE A 142 4.32 2.74 -15.29
CA ILE A 142 3.38 3.86 -15.20
C ILE A 142 2.79 3.96 -13.78
N LEU A 143 2.40 2.83 -13.18
CA LEU A 143 1.85 2.81 -11.83
C LEU A 143 2.88 3.26 -10.78
N GLY A 144 4.15 2.84 -10.92
CA GLY A 144 5.26 3.30 -10.09
C GLY A 144 5.47 4.81 -10.17
N ASN A 145 5.43 5.37 -11.38
CA ASN A 145 5.49 6.83 -11.58
C ASN A 145 4.32 7.53 -10.89
N ARG A 146 3.09 7.00 -10.99
CA ARG A 146 1.91 7.54 -10.31
C ARG A 146 2.03 7.52 -8.78
N TYR A 147 2.62 6.47 -8.20
CA TYR A 147 2.94 6.44 -6.75
C TYR A 147 3.93 7.54 -6.38
N ALA A 148 5.01 7.68 -7.17
CA ALA A 148 6.05 8.68 -6.93
C ALA A 148 5.51 10.11 -7.05
N GLU A 149 4.74 10.40 -8.11
CA GLU A 149 4.06 11.68 -8.32
C GLU A 149 3.13 12.01 -7.15
N LYS A 150 2.33 11.05 -6.69
CA LYS A 150 1.45 11.24 -5.54
C LYS A 150 2.23 11.54 -4.28
N TYR A 151 3.33 10.83 -4.03
CA TYR A 151 4.20 11.08 -2.89
C TYR A 151 4.80 12.50 -2.93
N ILE A 152 5.35 12.92 -4.08
CA ILE A 152 5.90 14.26 -4.26
C ILE A 152 4.82 15.34 -4.02
N GLU A 153 3.60 15.14 -4.54
CA GLU A 153 2.49 16.08 -4.39
C GLU A 153 2.12 16.32 -2.91
N ILE A 154 2.13 15.26 -2.10
CA ILE A 154 1.72 15.35 -0.69
C ILE A 154 2.87 15.74 0.25
N SER A 155 4.12 15.53 -0.16
CA SER A 155 5.32 15.93 0.60
C SER A 155 5.72 17.40 0.40
N THR A 156 5.17 18.06 -0.62
CA THR A 156 5.47 19.46 -0.95
C THR A 156 4.40 20.45 -0.44
N LYS A 157 3.37 19.96 0.25
CA LYS A 157 2.28 20.74 0.85
C LYS A 157 2.43 20.83 2.36
#